data_AF-A0A5D2SB33-F1
#
_entry.id   AF-A0A5D2SB33-F1
#
_cell.length_a   1.000
_cell.length_b   1.000
_cell.length_c   1.000
_cell.angle_alpha   90.00
_cell.angle_beta   90.00
_cell.angle_gamma   90.00
#
_symmetry.space_group_name_H-M   'P 1'
#
loop_
_entity.id
_entity.type
_entity.pdbx_description
1 polymer ?
#
loop_
_entity_poly.entity_id
_entity_poly.type
_entity_poly.pdbx_seq_one_letter_code
_entity_poly.pdbx_strand_id
1 'polypeptide(L)'
;MLSCSIRTLRRLKCCCNKRWSSLFLAKGYCFSKPKVVPSFCNTDIKFSRFYVGERQSSLRQWRRRSLYTVTDTYEAIELALDSVIKIFTVSSSPNYFLPWQNKSQRETMGSGFVIPGKKILTNAHVVADHTFVLVRKHGSPTKYRAEVQAVGHECDLAILVVESPEFWEGMNFLELGDIPFLQEAVAVVGYPQGGDNISVTKGVVSRVEPTQYVHGATQLMAIQIDAAINPGNSGGPAIMGNKVAGVAFQNLSGAENIGYIIPVPVIKHFIAGIEESGKYMGFCSMGLSCQPTENVQLRNHFKMQPHMTGVLVSKINPLSDAYGVLKKDDIILEFDGVPIANDGTVPFRNRERITFDHLVSMKKPNETALVKVLRNGEEHAFTITLQPVLCSPAW
;
A
#
# COMPACT_ATOMS: atom_id res chain seq x y z
N MET A 1 65.94 6.44 -39.41
CA MET A 1 67.06 6.96 -38.61
C MET A 1 66.80 6.59 -37.15
N LEU A 2 67.76 5.84 -36.59
CA LEU A 2 68.09 5.57 -35.17
C LEU A 2 66.93 5.50 -34.15
N SER A 3 66.62 4.36 -33.53
CA SER A 3 67.44 3.50 -32.64
C SER A 3 67.97 4.26 -31.42
N CYS A 4 68.08 3.75 -30.20
CA CYS A 4 68.23 2.42 -29.61
C CYS A 4 67.69 2.54 -28.15
N SER A 5 66.97 1.59 -27.56
CA SER A 5 67.35 0.22 -27.18
C SER A 5 68.39 0.16 -26.06
N ILE A 6 68.08 -0.63 -25.01
CA ILE A 6 68.84 -1.78 -24.46
C ILE A 6 68.32 -2.04 -23.02
N ARG A 7 67.60 -3.15 -22.75
CA ARG A 7 68.08 -4.54 -22.48
C ARG A 7 68.77 -4.61 -21.10
N THR A 8 68.64 -5.63 -20.25
CA THR A 8 68.62 -7.10 -20.43
C THR A 8 68.51 -7.71 -18.99
N LEU A 9 67.71 -8.74 -18.65
CA LEU A 9 67.79 -10.19 -18.96
C LEU A 9 68.49 -11.04 -17.86
N ARG A 10 67.81 -12.06 -17.32
CA ARG A 10 68.25 -13.47 -16.97
C ARG A 10 67.26 -14.08 -15.96
N ARG A 11 66.47 -15.15 -16.22
CA ARG A 11 66.65 -16.57 -16.64
C ARG A 11 67.19 -17.55 -15.56
N LEU A 12 66.49 -18.71 -15.50
CA LEU A 12 66.80 -20.07 -14.97
C LEU A 12 66.04 -20.44 -13.68
N LYS A 13 65.07 -21.39 -13.60
CA LYS A 13 64.86 -22.82 -13.96
C LYS A 13 65.49 -23.86 -13.01
N CYS A 14 64.62 -24.81 -12.60
CA CYS A 14 64.82 -26.13 -11.94
C CYS A 14 65.07 -26.12 -10.41
N CYS A 15 64.46 -26.98 -9.58
CA CYS A 15 64.27 -28.44 -9.73
C CYS A 15 63.07 -29.02 -8.93
N CYS A 16 62.44 -30.08 -9.47
CA CYS A 16 61.93 -31.33 -8.83
C CYS A 16 61.11 -31.29 -7.52
N ASN A 17 60.13 -32.16 -7.23
CA ASN A 17 59.43 -33.27 -7.90
C ASN A 17 58.34 -33.77 -6.92
N LYS A 18 57.39 -34.56 -7.45
CA LYS A 18 56.46 -35.52 -6.79
C LYS A 18 55.06 -35.07 -6.33
N ARG A 19 54.09 -35.50 -7.14
CA ARG A 19 52.76 -36.02 -6.75
C ARG A 19 52.85 -36.99 -5.55
N TRP A 20 51.79 -37.09 -4.74
CA TRP A 20 50.88 -38.23 -4.61
C TRP A 20 49.80 -37.96 -3.54
N SER A 21 48.75 -38.76 -3.61
CA SER A 21 47.41 -38.66 -3.04
C SER A 21 47.27 -39.03 -1.55
N SER A 22 46.09 -38.68 -1.02
CA SER A 22 45.24 -39.44 -0.06
C SER A 22 45.61 -39.58 1.44
N LEU A 23 44.60 -39.23 2.24
CA LEU A 23 44.10 -39.87 3.48
C LEU A 23 44.84 -39.70 4.85
N PHE A 24 44.05 -39.14 5.77
CA PHE A 24 43.81 -39.49 7.19
C PHE A 24 44.75 -39.09 8.36
N LEU A 25 44.05 -38.75 9.45
CA LEU A 25 44.38 -38.70 10.90
C LEU A 25 45.22 -37.49 11.37
N ALA A 26 45.05 -36.93 12.58
CA ALA A 26 44.02 -36.92 13.62
C ALA A 26 44.60 -36.07 14.78
N LYS A 27 43.73 -35.41 15.56
CA LYS A 27 43.87 -35.05 17.00
C LYS A 27 42.56 -34.37 17.40
N GLY A 28 41.77 -34.79 18.39
CA GLY A 28 41.84 -35.92 19.30
C GLY A 28 40.79 -35.77 20.41
N TYR A 29 40.27 -36.93 20.87
CA TYR A 29 39.73 -37.26 22.20
C TYR A 29 38.41 -36.59 22.69
N CYS A 30 37.46 -37.26 23.36
CA CYS A 30 37.46 -38.60 23.98
C CYS A 30 36.03 -39.15 24.20
N PHE A 31 36.00 -40.39 24.66
CA PHE A 31 35.02 -41.47 24.57
C PHE A 31 33.74 -41.42 25.43
N SER A 32 32.85 -42.34 25.05
CA SER A 32 31.49 -42.64 25.49
C SER A 32 31.34 -43.76 26.54
N LYS A 33 30.22 -43.69 27.30
CA LYS A 33 29.43 -44.71 28.04
C LYS A 33 29.97 -45.31 29.37
N PRO A 34 29.09 -45.53 30.36
CA PRO A 34 28.53 -46.89 30.68
C PRO A 34 27.02 -46.89 31.09
N LYS A 35 26.21 -47.93 30.76
CA LYS A 35 25.77 -49.14 31.52
C LYS A 35 24.87 -48.95 32.78
N VAL A 36 23.64 -49.50 32.67
CA VAL A 36 22.87 -50.42 33.56
C VAL A 36 22.65 -50.10 35.08
N VAL A 37 21.39 -50.30 35.47
CA VAL A 37 20.62 -50.14 36.74
C VAL A 37 21.16 -50.92 37.97
N PRO A 38 20.98 -50.40 39.20
CA PRO A 38 20.10 -51.03 40.23
C PRO A 38 19.23 -49.97 40.96
N SER A 39 17.90 -50.09 41.05
CA SER A 39 17.07 -50.79 42.04
C SER A 39 17.20 -50.32 43.51
N PHE A 40 16.07 -49.80 44.03
CA PHE A 40 15.64 -49.62 45.43
C PHE A 40 16.38 -48.62 46.33
N CYS A 41 15.67 -47.54 46.70
CA CYS A 41 15.42 -47.24 48.12
C CYS A 41 14.18 -46.35 48.29
N ASN A 42 13.28 -46.79 49.19
CA ASN A 42 12.06 -46.12 49.61
C ASN A 42 12.35 -44.75 50.23
N THR A 43 11.45 -43.79 50.01
CA THR A 43 10.98 -42.92 51.09
C THR A 43 9.61 -42.35 50.73
N ASP A 44 8.63 -42.78 51.52
CA ASP A 44 7.25 -42.30 51.55
C ASP A 44 7.17 -40.80 51.81
N ILE A 45 6.49 -40.05 50.93
CA ILE A 45 5.81 -38.81 51.34
C ILE A 45 4.37 -38.85 50.83
N LYS A 46 3.46 -38.79 51.80
CA LYS A 46 2.02 -38.96 51.71
C LYS A 46 1.34 -37.91 50.82
N PHE A 47 0.39 -38.39 50.03
CA PHE A 47 -0.70 -37.60 49.45
C PHE A 47 -1.54 -36.94 50.56
N SER A 48 -1.76 -35.63 50.45
CA SER A 48 -2.94 -34.98 51.01
C SER A 48 -3.89 -34.59 49.87
N ARG A 49 -5.11 -35.11 49.99
CA ARG A 49 -6.25 -34.93 49.10
C ARG A 49 -6.79 -33.51 49.31
N PHE A 50 -6.85 -32.68 48.27
CA PHE A 50 -7.73 -31.50 48.26
C PHE A 50 -8.49 -31.40 46.94
N TYR A 51 -9.82 -31.55 47.10
CA TYR A 51 -10.95 -31.07 46.32
C TYR A 51 -10.81 -30.76 44.83
N VAL A 52 -11.60 -31.52 44.05
CA VAL A 52 -12.07 -31.19 42.71
C VAL A 52 -12.84 -29.87 42.76
N GLY A 53 -12.35 -28.86 42.05
CA GLY A 53 -13.03 -27.59 41.81
C GLY A 53 -12.89 -27.21 40.34
N GLU A 54 -14.03 -27.05 39.69
CA GLU A 54 -14.23 -26.78 38.26
C GLU A 54 -13.33 -25.66 37.70
N ARG A 55 -12.53 -25.97 36.68
CA ARG A 55 -12.06 -25.00 35.66
C ARG A 55 -12.00 -25.66 34.29
N GLN A 56 -13.17 -25.97 33.72
CA GLN A 56 -13.32 -26.30 32.31
C GLN A 56 -14.09 -25.19 31.57
N SER A 57 -13.57 -23.96 31.56
CA SER A 57 -14.17 -22.89 30.74
C SER A 57 -13.18 -22.01 29.99
N SER A 58 -11.88 -22.00 30.35
CA SER A 58 -10.89 -21.14 29.68
C SER A 58 -10.13 -21.79 28.51
N LEU A 59 -10.06 -23.13 28.44
CA LEU A 59 -9.30 -23.84 27.40
C LEU A 59 -10.11 -24.08 26.10
N ARG A 60 -11.45 -24.02 26.15
CA ARG A 60 -12.31 -24.16 24.97
C ARG A 60 -12.40 -22.88 24.13
N GLN A 61 -12.19 -21.72 24.74
CA GLN A 61 -12.28 -20.42 24.07
C GLN A 61 -11.02 -20.12 23.24
N TRP A 62 -9.84 -20.55 23.72
CA TRP A 62 -8.58 -20.44 22.96
C TRP A 62 -8.51 -21.41 21.77
N ARG A 63 -9.00 -22.66 21.94
CA ARG A 63 -9.08 -23.61 20.82
C ARG A 63 -10.09 -23.19 19.74
N ARG A 64 -11.20 -22.54 20.11
CA ARG A 64 -12.14 -22.01 19.11
C ARG A 64 -11.55 -20.82 18.34
N ARG A 65 -10.91 -19.84 18.99
CA ARG A 65 -10.33 -18.67 18.28
C ARG A 65 -9.20 -19.04 17.31
N SER A 66 -8.41 -20.07 17.61
CA SER A 66 -7.29 -20.53 16.76
C SER A 66 -7.74 -21.36 15.54
N LEU A 67 -8.94 -21.94 15.56
CA LEU A 67 -9.47 -22.74 14.46
C LEU A 67 -10.20 -21.88 13.41
N TYR A 68 -10.76 -20.73 13.81
CA TYR A 68 -11.45 -19.81 12.90
C TYR A 68 -10.49 -19.10 11.92
N THR A 69 -9.26 -18.79 12.33
CA THR A 69 -8.33 -17.99 11.50
C THR A 69 -7.67 -18.78 10.36
N VAL A 70 -7.56 -20.11 10.47
CA VAL A 70 -6.86 -20.91 9.45
C VAL A 70 -7.78 -21.17 8.26
N THR A 71 -9.03 -21.61 8.49
CA THR A 71 -10.02 -21.92 7.44
C THR A 71 -10.39 -20.71 6.60
N ASP A 72 -10.64 -19.54 7.20
CA ASP A 72 -11.01 -18.32 6.47
C ASP A 72 -9.92 -17.88 5.48
N THR A 73 -8.64 -18.08 5.83
CA THR A 73 -7.55 -17.69 4.93
C THR A 73 -7.38 -18.61 3.73
N TYR A 74 -7.77 -19.88 3.81
CA TYR A 74 -7.71 -20.78 2.65
C TYR A 74 -8.85 -20.50 1.68
N GLU A 75 -10.08 -20.29 2.19
CA GLU A 75 -11.23 -19.93 1.36
C GLU A 75 -11.02 -18.59 0.63
N ALA A 76 -10.45 -17.61 1.32
CA ALA A 76 -10.10 -16.32 0.73
C ALA A 76 -9.03 -16.40 -0.36
N ILE A 77 -8.05 -17.29 -0.19
CA ILE A 77 -6.99 -17.52 -1.19
C ILE A 77 -7.58 -18.23 -2.41
N GLU A 78 -8.43 -19.24 -2.23
CA GLU A 78 -9.08 -19.91 -3.36
C GLU A 78 -9.97 -18.96 -4.16
N LEU A 79 -10.77 -18.13 -3.50
CA LEU A 79 -11.53 -17.06 -4.16
C LEU A 79 -10.62 -16.11 -4.94
N ALA A 80 -9.43 -15.81 -4.41
CA ALA A 80 -8.45 -14.97 -5.10
C ALA A 80 -7.82 -15.65 -6.33
N LEU A 81 -7.64 -16.97 -6.33
CA LEU A 81 -7.08 -17.70 -7.48
C LEU A 81 -7.93 -17.53 -8.74
N ASP A 82 -9.25 -17.55 -8.58
CA ASP A 82 -10.22 -17.43 -9.69
C ASP A 82 -10.63 -15.98 -10.00
N SER A 83 -10.04 -15.01 -9.29
CA SER A 83 -10.38 -13.58 -9.45
C SER A 83 -9.17 -12.71 -9.82
N VAL A 84 -7.96 -13.14 -9.45
CA VAL A 84 -6.72 -12.39 -9.68
C VAL A 84 -6.15 -12.75 -11.05
N ILE A 85 -5.75 -11.73 -11.79
CA ILE A 85 -5.28 -11.84 -13.16
C ILE A 85 -3.92 -11.19 -13.32
N LYS A 86 -3.15 -11.72 -14.26
CA LYS A 86 -1.86 -11.17 -14.64
C LYS A 86 -2.03 -10.19 -15.78
N ILE A 87 -1.43 -9.01 -15.64
CA ILE A 87 -1.49 -7.95 -16.63
C ILE A 87 -0.14 -7.83 -17.31
N PHE A 88 -0.15 -7.72 -18.63
CA PHE A 88 1.00 -7.44 -19.48
C PHE A 88 0.73 -6.13 -20.21
N THR A 89 1.60 -5.16 -20.02
CA THR A 89 1.47 -3.84 -20.64
C THR A 89 2.67 -3.65 -21.53
N VAL A 90 2.43 -3.37 -22.81
CA VAL A 90 3.47 -2.78 -23.67
C VAL A 90 3.28 -1.28 -23.59
N SER A 91 4.33 -0.55 -23.21
CA SER A 91 4.28 0.90 -23.08
C SER A 91 5.39 1.58 -23.86
N SER A 92 5.12 2.82 -24.27
CA SER A 92 6.07 3.68 -24.99
C SER A 92 5.93 5.10 -24.48
N SER A 93 6.60 5.39 -23.37
CA SER A 93 6.55 6.71 -22.74
C SER A 93 7.16 7.81 -23.62
N PRO A 94 6.61 9.03 -23.60
CA PRO A 94 7.23 10.18 -24.26
C PRO A 94 8.65 10.44 -23.79
N ASN A 95 9.51 10.91 -24.70
CA ASN A 95 10.82 11.44 -24.32
C ASN A 95 10.70 12.93 -23.99
N TYR A 96 10.66 13.27 -22.71
CA TYR A 96 10.56 14.67 -22.28
C TYR A 96 11.72 15.58 -22.73
N PHE A 97 12.90 15.01 -23.05
CA PHE A 97 14.02 15.79 -23.62
C PHE A 97 13.90 15.99 -25.13
N LEU A 98 13.21 15.08 -25.83
CA LEU A 98 12.99 15.10 -27.27
C LEU A 98 11.50 14.83 -27.53
N PRO A 99 10.60 15.81 -27.30
CA PRO A 99 9.16 15.57 -27.20
C PRO A 99 8.49 15.08 -28.51
N TRP A 100 9.20 15.16 -29.64
CA TRP A 100 8.77 14.56 -30.90
C TRP A 100 9.11 13.06 -31.02
N GLN A 101 9.68 12.43 -29.98
CA GLN A 101 10.03 11.01 -29.92
C GLN A 101 9.44 10.34 -28.68
N ASN A 102 9.06 9.07 -28.82
CA ASN A 102 8.83 8.19 -27.69
C ASN A 102 10.10 7.40 -27.36
N LYS A 103 10.20 6.95 -26.11
CA LYS A 103 11.20 5.98 -25.68
C LYS A 103 10.89 4.63 -26.30
N SER A 104 11.93 3.79 -26.44
CA SER A 104 11.80 2.41 -26.89
C SER A 104 10.73 1.67 -26.10
N GLN A 105 9.93 0.87 -26.81
CA GLN A 105 8.88 0.07 -26.19
C GLN A 105 9.46 -0.85 -25.11
N ARG A 106 8.71 -0.98 -24.02
CA ARG A 106 9.03 -1.89 -22.91
C ARG A 106 7.79 -2.71 -22.57
N GLU A 107 8.03 -3.94 -22.16
CA GLU A 107 6.99 -4.79 -21.57
C GLU A 107 7.13 -4.72 -20.05
N THR A 108 6.03 -4.40 -19.39
CA THR A 108 5.90 -4.45 -17.94
C THR A 108 4.78 -5.41 -17.56
N MET A 109 4.86 -5.89 -16.31
CA MET A 109 3.94 -6.89 -15.80
C MET A 109 3.43 -6.41 -14.45
N GLY A 110 2.14 -6.65 -14.21
CA GLY A 110 1.46 -6.29 -12.98
C GLY A 110 0.35 -7.28 -12.66
N SER A 111 -0.38 -6.98 -11.60
CA SER A 111 -1.52 -7.75 -11.15
C SER A 111 -2.79 -6.92 -11.23
N GLY A 112 -3.93 -7.60 -11.34
CA GLY A 112 -5.24 -7.00 -11.22
C GLY A 112 -6.22 -8.03 -10.67
N PHE A 113 -7.43 -7.60 -10.39
CA PHE A 113 -8.50 -8.52 -9.97
C PHE A 113 -9.85 -8.07 -10.48
N VAL A 114 -10.75 -9.05 -10.61
CA VAL A 114 -12.11 -8.82 -11.08
C VAL A 114 -12.95 -8.17 -9.99
N ILE A 115 -13.64 -7.11 -10.36
CA ILE A 115 -14.66 -6.41 -9.56
C ILE A 115 -16.03 -6.54 -10.25
N PRO A 116 -17.15 -6.22 -9.55
CA PRO A 116 -18.48 -6.29 -10.16
C PRO A 116 -18.59 -5.53 -11.50
N GLY A 117 -19.45 -6.04 -12.39
CA GLY A 117 -19.71 -5.42 -13.68
C GLY A 117 -18.73 -5.81 -14.80
N LYS A 118 -18.03 -6.96 -14.67
CA LYS A 118 -17.04 -7.43 -15.65
C LYS A 118 -15.94 -6.39 -15.91
N LYS A 119 -15.41 -5.88 -14.81
CA LYS A 119 -14.32 -4.91 -14.78
C LYS A 119 -13.14 -5.50 -14.02
N ILE A 120 -11.93 -5.08 -14.37
CA ILE A 120 -10.70 -5.43 -13.67
C ILE A 120 -10.16 -4.15 -13.03
N LEU A 121 -9.83 -4.22 -11.74
CA LEU A 121 -9.12 -3.15 -11.05
C LEU A 121 -7.62 -3.47 -11.02
N THR A 122 -6.79 -2.46 -11.28
CA THR A 122 -5.33 -2.52 -11.17
C THR A 122 -4.77 -1.14 -10.82
N ASN A 123 -3.45 -1.00 -10.75
CA ASN A 123 -2.82 0.32 -10.58
C ASN A 123 -2.69 1.10 -11.89
N ALA A 124 -2.71 2.42 -11.79
CA ALA A 124 -2.50 3.30 -12.94
C ALA A 124 -1.09 3.16 -13.52
N HIS A 125 -0.06 3.01 -12.68
CA HIS A 125 1.32 2.85 -13.15
C HIS A 125 1.56 1.53 -13.91
N VAL A 126 0.73 0.51 -13.69
CA VAL A 126 0.81 -0.77 -14.43
C VAL A 126 0.43 -0.58 -15.89
N VAL A 127 -0.47 0.37 -16.19
CA VAL A 127 -0.99 0.65 -17.54
C VAL A 127 -0.62 2.04 -18.05
N ALA A 128 0.37 2.69 -17.43
CA ALA A 128 0.86 3.99 -17.85
C ALA A 128 1.51 3.91 -19.24
N ASP A 129 1.26 4.92 -20.08
CA ASP A 129 1.78 5.05 -21.45
C ASP A 129 1.59 3.80 -22.33
N HIS A 130 0.53 3.03 -22.09
CA HIS A 130 0.29 1.77 -22.76
C HIS A 130 0.02 1.97 -24.26
N THR A 131 0.57 1.09 -25.10
CA THR A 131 0.19 0.94 -26.51
C THR A 131 -0.86 -0.14 -26.69
N PHE A 132 -0.75 -1.24 -25.93
CA PHE A 132 -1.79 -2.24 -25.76
C PHE A 132 -1.60 -2.99 -24.44
N VAL A 133 -2.70 -3.51 -23.90
CA VAL A 133 -2.74 -4.25 -22.64
C VAL A 133 -3.29 -5.65 -22.91
N LEU A 134 -2.62 -6.66 -22.34
CA LEU A 134 -3.08 -8.04 -22.35
C LEU A 134 -3.29 -8.52 -20.92
N VAL A 135 -4.26 -9.42 -20.73
CA VAL A 135 -4.54 -10.05 -19.44
C VAL A 135 -4.57 -11.57 -19.58
N ARG A 136 -4.18 -12.27 -18.51
CA ARG A 136 -4.16 -13.74 -18.46
C ARG A 136 -4.72 -14.23 -17.14
N LYS A 137 -5.62 -15.20 -17.21
CA LYS A 137 -6.19 -15.90 -16.05
C LYS A 137 -5.14 -16.76 -15.36
N HIS A 138 -5.32 -17.05 -14.08
CA HIS A 138 -4.58 -18.10 -13.42
C HIS A 138 -4.85 -19.46 -14.11
N GLY A 139 -3.81 -20.30 -14.23
CA GLY A 139 -3.92 -21.62 -14.87
C GLY A 139 -4.18 -21.65 -16.38
N SER A 140 -4.40 -20.50 -17.03
CA SER A 140 -4.65 -20.42 -18.48
C SER A 140 -3.41 -19.90 -19.22
N PRO A 141 -3.02 -20.52 -20.36
CA PRO A 141 -1.95 -19.97 -21.21
C PRO A 141 -2.42 -18.80 -22.08
N THR A 142 -3.73 -18.63 -22.25
CA THR A 142 -4.33 -17.69 -23.22
C THR A 142 -4.28 -16.26 -22.71
N LYS A 143 -3.69 -15.36 -23.50
CA LYS A 143 -3.73 -13.92 -23.27
C LYS A 143 -4.91 -13.31 -24.01
N TYR A 144 -5.66 -12.44 -23.34
CA TYR A 144 -6.78 -11.69 -23.90
C TYR A 144 -6.42 -10.22 -23.98
N ARG A 145 -6.89 -9.54 -25.03
CA ARG A 145 -6.74 -8.08 -25.13
C ARG A 145 -7.66 -7.40 -24.13
N ALA A 146 -7.12 -6.44 -23.39
CA ALA A 146 -7.86 -5.58 -22.49
C ALA A 146 -7.79 -4.12 -22.96
N GLU A 147 -8.85 -3.38 -22.70
CA GLU A 147 -8.92 -1.94 -22.93
C GLU A 147 -8.93 -1.20 -21.61
N VAL A 148 -8.26 -0.05 -21.56
CA VAL A 148 -8.23 0.81 -20.38
C VAL A 148 -9.46 1.72 -20.41
N GLN A 149 -10.42 1.46 -19.53
CA GLN A 149 -11.65 2.24 -19.43
C GLN A 149 -11.43 3.57 -18.70
N ALA A 150 -10.63 3.57 -17.63
CA ALA A 150 -10.36 4.76 -16.83
C ALA A 150 -9.01 4.66 -16.12
N VAL A 151 -8.36 5.80 -15.92
CA VAL A 151 -7.09 5.93 -15.19
C VAL A 151 -7.17 7.10 -14.21
N GLY A 152 -6.93 6.83 -12.94
CA GLY A 152 -6.76 7.83 -11.88
C GLY A 152 -5.31 7.87 -11.44
N HIS A 153 -4.52 8.76 -12.03
CA HIS A 153 -3.09 8.89 -11.71
C HIS A 153 -2.86 9.30 -10.25
N GLU A 154 -3.71 10.18 -9.70
CA GLU A 154 -3.63 10.69 -8.32
C GLU A 154 -3.76 9.60 -7.26
N CYS A 155 -4.69 8.67 -7.46
CA CYS A 155 -4.93 7.52 -6.58
C CYS A 155 -4.25 6.24 -7.06
N ASP A 156 -3.47 6.29 -8.12
CA ASP A 156 -2.81 5.14 -8.73
C ASP A 156 -3.76 3.94 -9.00
N LEU A 157 -4.95 4.19 -9.57
CA LEU A 157 -5.93 3.16 -9.93
C LEU A 157 -6.29 3.21 -11.41
N ALA A 158 -6.59 2.06 -11.99
CA ALA A 158 -7.12 1.95 -13.35
C ALA A 158 -8.17 0.84 -13.46
N ILE A 159 -9.15 1.05 -14.35
CA ILE A 159 -10.17 0.06 -14.70
C ILE A 159 -9.88 -0.48 -16.09
N LEU A 160 -9.83 -1.81 -16.22
CA LEU A 160 -9.72 -2.50 -17.50
C LEU A 160 -11.00 -3.26 -17.81
N VAL A 161 -11.30 -3.39 -19.11
CA VAL A 161 -12.40 -4.21 -19.63
C VAL A 161 -11.86 -5.18 -20.70
N VAL A 162 -12.52 -6.33 -20.83
CA VAL A 162 -12.16 -7.36 -21.80
C VAL A 162 -13.40 -7.73 -22.59
N GLU A 163 -13.35 -7.60 -23.91
CA GLU A 163 -14.49 -7.86 -24.79
C GLU A 163 -14.82 -9.36 -24.90
N SER A 164 -13.80 -10.23 -24.89
CA SER A 164 -13.98 -11.67 -25.08
C SER A 164 -14.81 -12.30 -23.95
N PRO A 165 -15.98 -12.90 -24.23
CA PRO A 165 -16.80 -13.58 -23.22
C PRO A 165 -16.08 -14.77 -22.56
N GLU A 166 -15.24 -15.48 -23.33
CA GLU A 166 -14.46 -16.64 -22.87
C GLU A 166 -13.50 -16.29 -21.73
N PHE A 167 -13.03 -15.03 -21.68
CA PHE A 167 -12.24 -14.55 -20.56
C PHE A 167 -13.04 -14.62 -19.26
N TRP A 168 -14.31 -14.21 -19.28
CA TRP A 168 -15.16 -14.13 -18.09
C TRP A 168 -15.69 -15.47 -17.60
N GLU A 169 -15.61 -16.53 -18.42
CA GLU A 169 -15.99 -17.88 -18.00
C GLU A 169 -15.10 -18.38 -16.86
N GLY A 170 -15.74 -18.77 -15.75
CA GLY A 170 -15.08 -19.23 -14.53
C GLY A 170 -14.46 -18.14 -13.65
N MET A 171 -14.55 -16.86 -14.05
CA MET A 171 -14.04 -15.76 -13.24
C MET A 171 -15.06 -15.34 -12.18
N ASN A 172 -14.60 -15.22 -10.94
CA ASN A 172 -15.37 -14.65 -9.84
C ASN A 172 -14.94 -13.19 -9.60
N PHE A 173 -15.85 -12.36 -9.11
CA PHE A 173 -15.50 -11.01 -8.66
C PHE A 173 -15.22 -11.02 -7.16
N LEU A 174 -14.34 -10.13 -6.72
CA LEU A 174 -14.10 -9.90 -5.31
C LEU A 174 -14.93 -8.74 -4.79
N GLU A 175 -15.56 -8.91 -3.63
CA GLU A 175 -16.28 -7.85 -2.95
C GLU A 175 -15.32 -6.90 -2.23
N LEU A 176 -15.59 -5.60 -2.33
CA LEU A 176 -14.89 -4.58 -1.55
C LEU A 176 -15.40 -4.60 -0.10
N GLY A 177 -14.47 -4.70 0.85
CA GLY A 177 -14.76 -4.72 2.28
C GLY A 177 -14.72 -3.33 2.92
N ASP A 178 -14.24 -3.30 4.16
CA ASP A 178 -14.04 -2.09 4.95
C ASP A 178 -12.54 -1.84 5.17
N ILE A 179 -12.21 -0.64 5.66
CA ILE A 179 -10.83 -0.33 6.06
C ILE A 179 -10.49 -1.20 7.28
N PRO A 180 -9.42 -2.01 7.22
CA PRO A 180 -8.96 -2.84 8.32
C PRO A 180 -8.45 -1.99 9.51
N PHE A 181 -8.55 -2.55 10.71
CA PHE A 181 -7.96 -1.99 11.93
C PHE A 181 -6.48 -2.34 12.05
N LEU A 182 -5.76 -1.59 12.89
CA LEU A 182 -4.38 -1.92 13.25
C LEU A 182 -4.28 -3.36 13.77
N GLN A 183 -3.22 -4.06 13.37
CA GLN A 183 -2.93 -5.47 13.68
C GLN A 183 -3.86 -6.50 13.04
N GLU A 184 -4.82 -6.11 12.21
CA GLU A 184 -5.63 -7.08 11.46
C GLU A 184 -4.81 -7.75 10.35
N ALA A 185 -5.04 -9.04 10.16
CA ALA A 185 -4.32 -9.84 9.17
C ALA A 185 -4.82 -9.55 7.75
N VAL A 186 -3.87 -9.36 6.84
CA VAL A 186 -4.12 -9.07 5.43
C VAL A 186 -3.22 -9.97 4.57
N ALA A 187 -3.78 -10.51 3.49
CA ALA A 187 -3.07 -11.29 2.49
C ALA A 187 -3.07 -10.55 1.15
N VAL A 188 -1.90 -10.28 0.60
CA VAL A 188 -1.75 -9.70 -0.73
C VAL A 188 -1.54 -10.82 -1.73
N VAL A 189 -2.33 -10.81 -2.79
CA VAL A 189 -2.31 -11.82 -3.84
C VAL A 189 -1.93 -11.17 -5.16
N GLY A 190 -0.97 -11.72 -5.88
CA GLY A 190 -0.52 -11.17 -7.15
C GLY A 190 0.48 -12.06 -7.89
N TYR A 191 1.08 -11.50 -8.94
CA TYR A 191 2.07 -12.17 -9.78
C TYR A 191 3.43 -11.47 -9.62
N PRO A 192 4.42 -12.09 -8.98
CA PRO A 192 5.73 -11.47 -8.81
C PRO A 192 6.44 -11.37 -10.17
N GLN A 193 7.32 -10.38 -10.30
CA GLN A 193 8.10 -10.20 -11.50
C GLN A 193 8.91 -11.46 -11.87
N GLY A 194 8.85 -11.85 -13.14
CA GLY A 194 9.55 -13.03 -13.66
C GLY A 194 8.88 -14.38 -13.39
N GLY A 195 7.82 -14.43 -12.59
CA GLY A 195 7.05 -15.65 -12.30
C GLY A 195 5.69 -15.68 -13.00
N ASP A 196 5.26 -16.85 -13.48
CA ASP A 196 3.93 -17.06 -14.07
C ASP A 196 2.88 -17.58 -13.09
N ASN A 197 3.34 -18.01 -11.92
CA ASN A 197 2.49 -18.47 -10.83
C ASN A 197 2.11 -17.31 -9.91
N ILE A 198 0.97 -17.48 -9.26
CA ILE A 198 0.48 -16.56 -8.24
C ILE A 198 1.35 -16.65 -6.99
N SER A 199 1.51 -15.53 -6.30
CA SER A 199 2.20 -15.40 -5.03
C SER A 199 1.25 -14.78 -4.03
N VAL A 200 1.32 -15.28 -2.79
CA VAL A 200 0.56 -14.76 -1.67
C VAL A 200 1.54 -14.33 -0.59
N THR A 201 1.51 -13.06 -0.20
CA THR A 201 2.26 -12.53 0.95
C THR A 201 1.29 -12.16 2.05
N LYS A 202 1.53 -12.63 3.26
CA LYS A 202 0.70 -12.35 4.43
C LYS A 202 1.42 -11.39 5.36
N GLY A 203 0.65 -10.50 5.97
CA GLY A 203 1.10 -9.59 7.00
C GLY A 203 -0.08 -9.08 7.82
N VAL A 204 0.15 -8.02 8.57
CA VAL A 204 -0.84 -7.28 9.34
C VAL A 204 -0.80 -5.80 8.96
N VAL A 205 -1.87 -5.10 9.31
CA VAL A 205 -1.93 -3.64 9.20
C VAL A 205 -1.06 -2.99 10.27
N SER A 206 -0.06 -2.26 9.82
CA SER A 206 0.90 -1.55 10.67
C SER A 206 0.46 -0.13 10.97
N ARG A 207 -0.13 0.57 9.99
CA ARG A 207 -0.53 1.98 10.10
C ARG A 207 -1.58 2.36 9.07
N VAL A 208 -2.43 3.33 9.41
CA VAL A 208 -3.29 4.05 8.45
C VAL A 208 -2.88 5.51 8.49
N GLU A 209 -2.32 6.03 7.39
CA GLU A 209 -1.86 7.41 7.33
C GLU A 209 -2.00 8.00 5.92
N PRO A 210 -2.16 9.33 5.78
CA PRO A 210 -2.00 9.99 4.51
C PRO A 210 -0.56 9.79 4.02
N THR A 211 -0.41 9.27 2.80
CA THR A 211 0.90 9.07 2.18
C THR A 211 0.88 9.72 0.80
N GLN A 212 2.03 10.23 0.37
CA GLN A 212 2.18 10.75 -0.99
C GLN A 212 2.15 9.59 -1.98
N TYR A 213 1.23 9.59 -2.93
CA TYR A 213 1.18 8.61 -4.02
C TYR A 213 2.19 9.04 -5.09
N VAL A 214 3.31 8.30 -5.26
CA VAL A 214 4.42 8.71 -6.14
C VAL A 214 3.98 8.99 -7.58
N HIS A 215 3.05 8.21 -8.12
CA HIS A 215 2.56 8.38 -9.50
C HIS A 215 1.70 9.63 -9.70
N GLY A 216 1.03 10.08 -8.64
CA GLY A 216 0.03 11.15 -8.69
C GLY A 216 0.42 12.43 -7.96
N ALA A 217 1.55 12.43 -7.26
CA ALA A 217 2.05 13.50 -6.38
C ALA A 217 1.03 14.05 -5.35
N THR A 218 -0.06 13.33 -5.12
CA THR A 218 -1.16 13.72 -4.23
C THR A 218 -1.06 12.94 -2.93
N GLN A 219 -1.39 13.58 -1.80
CA GLN A 219 -1.46 12.90 -0.51
C GLN A 219 -2.88 12.39 -0.29
N LEU A 220 -3.03 11.06 -0.34
CA LEU A 220 -4.28 10.37 -0.05
C LEU A 220 -4.05 9.38 1.09
N MET A 221 -5.14 8.93 1.71
CA MET A 221 -5.05 7.86 2.71
C MET A 221 -4.43 6.61 2.07
N ALA A 222 -3.45 6.02 2.76
CA ALA A 222 -2.91 4.72 2.46
C ALA A 222 -2.85 3.88 3.74
N ILE A 223 -2.85 2.56 3.58
CA ILE A 223 -2.66 1.63 4.69
C ILE A 223 -1.30 0.97 4.51
N GLN A 224 -0.46 1.09 5.53
CA GLN A 224 0.82 0.42 5.61
C GLN A 224 0.62 -1.00 6.16
N ILE A 225 1.24 -1.98 5.52
CA ILE A 225 1.26 -3.38 5.94
C ILE A 225 2.70 -3.88 6.07
N ASP A 226 2.92 -4.88 6.91
CA ASP A 226 4.22 -5.57 7.05
C ASP A 226 4.35 -6.80 6.12
N ALA A 227 3.50 -6.90 5.09
CA ALA A 227 3.66 -7.88 4.03
C ALA A 227 4.60 -7.36 2.95
N ALA A 228 5.48 -8.23 2.45
CA ALA A 228 6.35 -7.88 1.34
C ALA A 228 5.52 -7.60 0.06
N ILE A 229 5.73 -6.42 -0.52
CA ILE A 229 5.22 -6.03 -1.84
C ILE A 229 6.41 -5.96 -2.80
N ASN A 230 6.43 -6.85 -3.78
CA ASN A 230 7.45 -6.90 -4.80
C ASN A 230 6.90 -6.37 -6.13
N PRO A 231 7.75 -5.88 -7.05
CA PRO A 231 7.35 -5.58 -8.41
C PRO A 231 6.56 -6.75 -9.03
N GLY A 232 5.46 -6.43 -9.70
CA GLY A 232 4.52 -7.39 -10.27
C GLY A 232 3.27 -7.65 -9.41
N ASN A 233 3.39 -7.64 -8.07
CA ASN A 233 2.22 -7.79 -7.19
C ASN A 233 1.38 -6.51 -7.12
N SER A 234 1.94 -5.36 -7.52
CA SER A 234 1.22 -4.10 -7.66
C SER A 234 -0.03 -4.27 -8.54
N GLY A 235 -1.15 -3.76 -8.04
CA GLY A 235 -2.46 -3.82 -8.67
C GLY A 235 -3.27 -5.04 -8.23
N GLY A 236 -2.65 -6.00 -7.54
CA GLY A 236 -3.32 -7.15 -6.94
C GLY A 236 -4.13 -6.77 -5.69
N PRO A 237 -5.11 -7.59 -5.28
CA PRO A 237 -5.93 -7.32 -4.12
C PRO A 237 -5.17 -7.63 -2.83
N ALA A 238 -5.40 -6.78 -1.83
CA ALA A 238 -5.14 -7.07 -0.42
C ALA A 238 -6.44 -7.55 0.23
N ILE A 239 -6.45 -8.76 0.76
CA ILE A 239 -7.64 -9.47 1.22
C ILE A 239 -7.63 -9.60 2.74
N MET A 240 -8.76 -9.26 3.36
CA MET A 240 -9.04 -9.41 4.78
C MET A 240 -10.32 -10.24 4.93
N GLY A 241 -10.21 -11.41 5.60
CA GLY A 241 -11.30 -12.39 5.58
C GLY A 241 -11.57 -12.81 4.13
N ASN A 242 -12.81 -12.66 3.66
CA ASN A 242 -13.23 -12.95 2.29
C ASN A 242 -13.42 -11.70 1.41
N LYS A 243 -12.97 -10.52 1.86
CA LYS A 243 -13.19 -9.25 1.15
C LYS A 243 -11.89 -8.50 0.88
N VAL A 244 -11.92 -7.64 -0.13
CA VAL A 244 -10.79 -6.77 -0.48
C VAL A 244 -10.73 -5.60 0.51
N ALA A 245 -9.61 -5.49 1.22
CA ALA A 245 -9.25 -4.36 2.08
C ALA A 245 -8.54 -3.23 1.31
N GLY A 246 -7.96 -3.53 0.14
CA GLY A 246 -7.34 -2.52 -0.71
C GLY A 246 -6.64 -3.09 -1.95
N VAL A 247 -5.99 -2.22 -2.71
CA VAL A 247 -5.12 -2.59 -3.85
C VAL A 247 -3.67 -2.43 -3.45
N ALA A 248 -2.85 -3.47 -3.61
CA ALA A 248 -1.42 -3.39 -3.32
C ALA A 248 -0.72 -2.39 -4.25
N PHE A 249 0.06 -1.48 -3.69
CA PHE A 249 0.89 -0.56 -4.46
C PHE A 249 2.24 -0.33 -3.75
N GLN A 250 3.28 -0.07 -4.54
CA GLN A 250 4.62 0.18 -4.01
C GLN A 250 4.90 1.68 -4.04
N ASN A 251 5.05 2.28 -2.86
CA ASN A 251 5.18 3.73 -2.76
C ASN A 251 6.63 4.23 -2.61
N LEU A 252 7.57 3.40 -2.12
CA LEU A 252 8.93 3.85 -1.81
C LEU A 252 9.98 2.79 -2.15
N SER A 253 10.89 3.14 -3.04
CA SER A 253 12.12 2.39 -3.31
C SER A 253 13.14 2.66 -2.20
N GLY A 254 13.30 1.73 -1.25
CA GLY A 254 14.37 1.79 -0.25
C GLY A 254 14.02 1.31 1.16
N ALA A 255 12.74 1.05 1.45
CA ALA A 255 12.32 0.43 2.71
C ALA A 255 12.02 -1.06 2.50
N GLU A 256 12.77 -1.93 3.18
CA GLU A 256 12.50 -3.36 3.20
C GLU A 256 11.29 -3.65 4.11
N ASN A 257 10.44 -4.61 3.71
CA ASN A 257 9.26 -5.06 4.47
C ASN A 257 8.21 -3.98 4.81
N ILE A 258 8.13 -2.92 3.99
CA ILE A 258 7.05 -1.94 4.07
C ILE A 258 6.23 -2.00 2.78
N GLY A 259 5.00 -2.51 2.90
CA GLY A 259 4.01 -2.50 1.84
C GLY A 259 2.96 -1.41 2.06
N TYR A 260 2.37 -0.91 0.97
CA TYR A 260 1.21 -0.03 1.05
C TYR A 260 0.04 -0.62 0.26
N ILE A 261 -1.18 -0.37 0.74
CA ILE A 261 -2.41 -0.70 0.02
C ILE A 261 -3.29 0.55 -0.08
N ILE A 262 -3.88 0.72 -1.26
CA ILE A 262 -4.87 1.76 -1.56
C ILE A 262 -6.17 1.33 -0.90
N PRO A 263 -6.69 2.07 0.09
CA PRO A 263 -7.79 1.61 0.93
C PRO A 263 -9.13 1.68 0.19
N VAL A 264 -10.09 0.86 0.63
CA VAL A 264 -11.43 0.78 0.01
C VAL A 264 -12.14 2.12 -0.19
N PRO A 265 -12.11 3.12 0.73
CA PRO A 265 -12.76 4.42 0.48
C PRO A 265 -12.21 5.13 -0.75
N VAL A 266 -10.90 5.07 -0.99
CA VAL A 266 -10.26 5.66 -2.17
C VAL A 266 -10.70 4.92 -3.43
N ILE A 267 -10.77 3.58 -3.37
CA ILE A 267 -11.29 2.75 -4.47
C ILE A 267 -12.76 3.08 -4.78
N LYS A 268 -13.60 3.20 -3.75
CA LYS A 268 -15.03 3.51 -3.90
C LYS A 268 -15.24 4.91 -4.47
N HIS A 269 -14.46 5.90 -4.01
CA HIS A 269 -14.51 7.26 -4.55
C HIS A 269 -14.14 7.28 -6.04
N PHE A 270 -13.06 6.59 -6.41
CA PHE A 270 -12.63 6.43 -7.80
C PHE A 270 -13.71 5.79 -8.68
N ILE A 271 -14.29 4.65 -8.26
CA ILE A 271 -15.32 3.94 -9.02
C ILE A 271 -16.60 4.78 -9.14
N ALA A 272 -17.07 5.36 -8.03
CA ALA A 272 -18.29 6.16 -8.01
C ALA A 272 -18.19 7.40 -8.92
N GLY A 273 -17.04 8.08 -8.91
CA GLY A 273 -16.79 9.23 -9.78
C GLY A 273 -16.89 8.87 -11.27
N ILE A 274 -16.38 7.70 -11.67
CA ILE A 274 -16.47 7.21 -13.04
C ILE A 274 -17.90 6.81 -13.41
N GLU A 275 -18.62 6.14 -12.51
CA GLU A 275 -20.00 5.70 -12.78
C GLU A 275 -20.97 6.87 -12.88
N GLU A 276 -20.75 7.95 -12.11
CA GLU A 276 -21.62 9.13 -12.12
C GLU A 276 -21.33 10.07 -13.32
N SER A 277 -20.07 10.25 -13.71
CA SER A 277 -19.68 11.24 -14.73
C SER A 277 -19.23 10.64 -16.06
N GLY A 278 -19.04 9.32 -16.12
CA GLY A 278 -18.46 8.61 -17.26
C GLY A 278 -16.94 8.76 -17.41
N LYS A 279 -16.29 9.57 -16.56
CA LYS A 279 -14.83 9.81 -16.58
C LYS A 279 -14.26 9.92 -15.17
N TYR A 280 -12.96 9.76 -15.01
CA TYR A 280 -12.32 10.04 -13.72
C TYR A 280 -12.23 11.56 -13.51
N MET A 281 -12.71 12.04 -12.36
CA MET A 281 -12.80 13.48 -12.07
C MET A 281 -11.72 13.99 -11.12
N GLY A 282 -10.97 13.14 -10.40
CA GLY A 282 -9.93 13.59 -9.45
C GLY A 282 -10.38 13.68 -7.99
N PHE A 283 -9.41 13.88 -7.09
CA PHE A 283 -9.65 14.14 -5.66
C PHE A 283 -9.62 15.63 -5.36
N CYS A 284 -10.59 16.09 -4.54
CA CYS A 284 -10.71 17.49 -4.19
C CYS A 284 -9.55 17.99 -3.30
N SER A 285 -9.21 19.26 -3.43
CA SER A 285 -8.29 19.96 -2.53
C SER A 285 -8.76 21.39 -2.26
N MET A 286 -8.48 21.90 -1.07
CA MET A 286 -8.66 23.34 -0.78
C MET A 286 -7.52 24.19 -1.33
N GLY A 287 -6.39 23.58 -1.72
CA GLY A 287 -5.22 24.30 -2.22
C GLY A 287 -4.52 25.14 -1.15
N LEU A 288 -4.49 24.66 0.09
CA LEU A 288 -3.92 25.40 1.23
C LEU A 288 -2.56 24.83 1.63
N SER A 289 -1.68 25.71 2.10
CA SER A 289 -0.54 25.32 2.93
C SER A 289 -0.80 25.81 4.34
N CYS A 290 -0.77 24.89 5.29
CA CYS A 290 -1.10 25.17 6.69
C CYS A 290 0.11 24.98 7.59
N GLN A 291 0.16 25.74 8.67
CA GLN A 291 1.15 25.62 9.74
C GLN A 291 0.45 25.16 11.03
N PRO A 292 0.98 24.13 11.73
CA PRO A 292 0.50 23.74 13.05
C PRO A 292 0.59 24.89 14.07
N THR A 293 -0.41 24.97 14.96
CA THR A 293 -0.50 26.01 16.00
C THR A 293 -0.18 25.50 17.40
N GLU A 294 0.71 24.51 17.53
CA GLU A 294 1.09 23.91 18.81
C GLU A 294 1.76 24.91 19.78
N ASN A 295 2.47 25.90 19.23
CA ASN A 295 3.11 26.95 20.01
C ASN A 295 2.07 27.91 20.64
N VAL A 296 2.10 28.05 21.97
CA VAL A 296 1.13 28.85 22.73
C VAL A 296 1.20 30.34 22.37
N GLN A 297 2.41 30.87 22.16
CA GLN A 297 2.63 32.28 21.83
C GLN A 297 2.08 32.62 20.45
N LEU A 298 2.17 31.69 19.49
CA LEU A 298 1.53 31.82 18.18
C LEU A 298 0.00 31.93 18.33
N ARG A 299 -0.60 31.05 19.13
CA ARG A 299 -2.05 31.09 19.40
C ARG A 299 -2.48 32.40 20.07
N ASN A 300 -1.72 32.87 21.05
CA ASN A 300 -1.97 34.14 21.72
C ASN A 300 -1.87 35.33 20.77
N HIS A 301 -0.88 35.33 19.86
CA HIS A 301 -0.71 36.38 18.85
C HIS A 301 -1.96 36.52 17.97
N PHE A 302 -2.55 35.39 17.56
CA PHE A 302 -3.78 35.35 16.78
C PHE A 302 -5.07 35.38 17.62
N LYS A 303 -4.97 35.66 18.92
CA LYS A 303 -6.10 35.80 19.86
C LYS A 303 -6.98 34.55 19.96
N MET A 304 -6.42 33.36 19.75
CA MET A 304 -7.13 32.11 19.99
C MET A 304 -7.43 31.95 21.48
N GLN A 305 -8.67 31.63 21.81
CA GLN A 305 -9.05 31.29 23.18
C GLN A 305 -8.46 29.93 23.59
N PRO A 306 -8.25 29.65 24.89
CA PRO A 306 -7.60 28.41 25.33
C PRO A 306 -8.29 27.11 24.90
N HIS A 307 -9.60 27.15 24.61
CA HIS A 307 -10.38 26.00 24.16
C HIS A 307 -10.37 25.83 22.62
N MET A 308 -9.89 26.82 21.88
CA MET A 308 -9.85 26.77 20.42
C MET A 308 -8.65 25.96 19.93
N THR A 309 -8.87 25.22 18.85
CA THR A 309 -7.80 24.51 18.14
C THR A 309 -7.93 24.77 16.65
N GLY A 310 -6.82 24.66 15.93
CA GLY A 310 -6.84 24.83 14.49
C GLY A 310 -5.47 24.95 13.84
N VAL A 311 -5.46 25.20 12.53
CA VAL A 311 -4.22 25.37 11.77
C VAL A 311 -4.18 26.73 11.08
N LEU A 312 -2.99 27.34 11.03
CA LEU A 312 -2.77 28.65 10.44
C LEU A 312 -2.59 28.53 8.92
N VAL A 313 -3.35 29.30 8.15
CA VAL A 313 -3.21 29.38 6.69
C VAL A 313 -1.98 30.22 6.32
N SER A 314 -0.94 29.56 5.82
CA SER A 314 0.31 30.21 5.42
C SER A 314 0.33 30.61 3.95
N LYS A 315 -0.29 29.79 3.08
CA LYS A 315 -0.42 30.04 1.64
C LYS A 315 -1.73 29.48 1.11
N ILE A 316 -2.27 30.16 0.10
CA ILE A 316 -3.45 29.71 -0.65
C ILE A 316 -3.07 29.65 -2.12
N ASN A 317 -3.45 28.57 -2.79
CA ASN A 317 -3.31 28.43 -4.24
C ASN A 317 -4.21 29.46 -4.94
N PRO A 318 -3.67 30.38 -5.76
CA PRO A 318 -4.48 31.38 -6.44
C PRO A 318 -5.56 30.82 -7.38
N LEU A 319 -5.43 29.55 -7.77
CA LEU A 319 -6.39 28.87 -8.64
C LEU A 319 -7.50 28.13 -7.87
N SER A 320 -7.45 28.07 -6.53
CA SER A 320 -8.52 27.44 -5.75
C SER A 320 -9.60 28.44 -5.37
N ASP A 321 -10.84 27.95 -5.25
CA ASP A 321 -11.99 28.77 -4.81
C ASP A 321 -11.77 29.36 -3.40
N ALA A 322 -10.95 28.70 -2.58
CA ALA A 322 -10.54 29.21 -1.28
C ALA A 322 -9.82 30.56 -1.34
N TYR A 323 -9.14 30.90 -2.45
CA TYR A 323 -8.43 32.17 -2.61
C TYR A 323 -9.36 33.39 -2.57
N GLY A 324 -10.60 33.25 -3.04
CA GLY A 324 -11.59 34.33 -3.02
C GLY A 324 -12.22 34.58 -1.65
N VAL A 325 -12.00 33.68 -0.68
CA VAL A 325 -12.78 33.62 0.57
C VAL A 325 -11.89 33.63 1.81
N LEU A 326 -10.90 32.74 1.83
CA LEU A 326 -9.89 32.65 2.87
C LEU A 326 -8.76 33.65 2.62
N LYS A 327 -8.06 34.00 3.70
CA LYS A 327 -6.91 34.90 3.67
C LYS A 327 -5.72 34.25 4.33
N LYS A 328 -4.54 34.73 3.95
CA LYS A 328 -3.33 34.45 4.71
C LYS A 328 -3.56 34.88 6.16
N ASP A 329 -3.05 34.08 7.09
CA ASP A 329 -3.13 34.27 8.53
C ASP A 329 -4.51 34.01 9.16
N ASP A 330 -5.48 33.52 8.38
CA ASP A 330 -6.67 32.86 8.95
C ASP A 330 -6.28 31.59 9.70
N ILE A 331 -6.97 31.27 10.79
CA ILE A 331 -6.83 29.97 11.45
C ILE A 331 -8.07 29.15 11.17
N ILE A 332 -7.90 27.99 10.55
CA ILE A 332 -9.01 27.06 10.29
C ILE A 332 -9.29 26.28 11.57
N LEU A 333 -10.51 26.44 12.08
CA LEU A 333 -10.98 25.83 13.31
C LEU A 333 -11.74 24.53 13.04
N GLU A 334 -12.63 24.55 12.05
CA GLU A 334 -13.52 23.42 11.74
C GLU A 334 -13.70 23.26 10.23
N PHE A 335 -13.89 22.02 9.80
CA PHE A 335 -14.28 21.64 8.44
C PHE A 335 -15.52 20.76 8.50
N ASP A 336 -16.63 21.20 7.91
CA ASP A 336 -17.96 20.57 7.98
C ASP A 336 -18.39 20.19 9.40
N GLY A 337 -18.13 21.08 10.36
CA GLY A 337 -18.43 20.87 11.78
C GLY A 337 -17.50 19.91 12.51
N VAL A 338 -16.46 19.40 11.84
CA VAL A 338 -15.41 18.59 12.47
C VAL A 338 -14.29 19.51 12.95
N PRO A 339 -13.99 19.56 14.27
CA PRO A 339 -12.93 20.41 14.81
C PRO A 339 -11.54 19.89 14.42
N ILE A 340 -10.69 20.83 14.00
CA ILE A 340 -9.30 20.58 13.61
C ILE A 340 -8.38 20.88 14.79
N ALA A 341 -7.50 19.93 15.13
CA ALA A 341 -6.54 20.12 16.21
C ALA A 341 -5.34 20.99 15.78
N ASN A 342 -4.54 21.41 16.76
CA ASN A 342 -3.38 22.28 16.53
C ASN A 342 -2.29 21.64 15.65
N ASP A 343 -2.26 20.32 15.55
CA ASP A 343 -1.38 19.53 14.68
C ASP A 343 -1.97 19.30 13.28
N GLY A 344 -3.16 19.84 12.98
CA GLY A 344 -3.86 19.64 11.71
C GLY A 344 -4.60 18.32 11.59
N THR A 345 -4.77 17.58 12.68
CA THR A 345 -5.50 16.31 12.65
C THR A 345 -6.96 16.46 13.05
N VAL A 346 -7.79 15.55 12.57
CA VAL A 346 -9.21 15.38 12.92
C VAL A 346 -9.44 13.97 13.47
N PRO A 347 -10.49 13.76 14.30
CA PRO A 347 -10.90 12.43 14.72
C PRO A 347 -11.24 11.54 13.52
N PHE A 348 -10.71 10.32 13.48
CA PHE A 348 -10.97 9.37 12.39
C PHE A 348 -11.81 8.18 12.87
N ARG A 349 -11.21 7.30 13.69
CA ARG A 349 -11.86 6.08 14.21
C ARG A 349 -11.33 5.78 15.60
N ASN A 350 -12.21 5.43 16.54
CA ASN A 350 -11.83 5.12 17.93
C ASN A 350 -10.89 6.19 18.53
N ARG A 351 -9.58 5.89 18.63
CA ARG A 351 -8.53 6.78 19.16
C ARG A 351 -7.55 7.27 18.08
N GLU A 352 -7.80 6.93 16.82
CA GLU A 352 -6.99 7.33 15.68
C GLU A 352 -7.38 8.71 15.18
N ARG A 353 -6.37 9.44 14.71
CA ARG A 353 -6.50 10.77 14.13
C ARG A 353 -5.85 10.78 12.76
N ILE A 354 -6.39 11.54 11.83
CA ILE A 354 -5.87 11.69 10.46
C ILE A 354 -5.79 13.17 10.10
N THR A 355 -4.98 13.57 9.12
CA THR A 355 -4.96 14.96 8.66
C THR A 355 -6.33 15.37 8.12
N PHE A 356 -6.72 16.64 8.31
CA PHE A 356 -8.01 17.14 7.85
C PHE A 356 -8.14 17.08 6.31
N ASP A 357 -7.04 17.03 5.56
CA ASP A 357 -7.02 16.84 4.10
C ASP A 357 -7.75 15.55 3.67
N HIS A 358 -7.84 14.55 4.55
CA HIS A 358 -8.66 13.37 4.30
C HIS A 358 -10.15 13.72 4.12
N LEU A 359 -10.69 14.63 4.93
CA LEU A 359 -12.09 15.06 4.80
C LEU A 359 -12.32 15.80 3.48
N VAL A 360 -11.34 16.59 3.06
CA VAL A 360 -11.40 17.35 1.79
C VAL A 360 -11.34 16.40 0.59
N SER A 361 -10.37 15.48 0.57
CA SER A 361 -10.16 14.57 -0.55
C SER A 361 -11.33 13.62 -0.79
N MET A 362 -12.06 13.23 0.28
CA MET A 362 -13.23 12.36 0.16
C MET A 362 -14.49 13.05 -0.38
N LYS A 363 -14.47 14.39 -0.54
CA LYS A 363 -15.57 15.14 -1.16
C LYS A 363 -15.62 14.91 -2.66
N LYS A 364 -16.82 15.02 -3.22
CA LYS A 364 -16.99 14.97 -4.68
C LYS A 364 -16.68 16.33 -5.30
N PRO A 365 -16.21 16.36 -6.55
CA PRO A 365 -16.03 17.60 -7.31
C PRO A 365 -17.32 18.43 -7.35
N ASN A 366 -17.20 19.74 -7.18
CA ASN A 366 -18.30 20.70 -7.07
C ASN A 366 -19.13 20.63 -5.77
N GLU A 367 -18.79 19.77 -4.81
CA GLU A 367 -19.40 19.84 -3.48
C GLU A 367 -18.90 21.06 -2.72
N THR A 368 -19.78 21.67 -1.93
CA THR A 368 -19.42 22.73 -1.01
C THR A 368 -19.05 22.19 0.36
N ALA A 369 -18.09 22.82 1.02
CA ALA A 369 -17.73 22.56 2.41
C ALA A 369 -17.85 23.84 3.25
N LEU A 370 -18.33 23.68 4.49
CA LEU A 370 -18.41 24.75 5.48
C LEU A 370 -17.09 24.79 6.26
N VAL A 371 -16.36 25.89 6.14
CA VAL A 371 -15.08 26.09 6.82
C VAL A 371 -15.23 27.21 7.84
N LYS A 372 -14.99 26.88 9.11
CA LYS A 372 -15.00 27.86 10.20
C LYS A 372 -13.58 28.34 10.46
N VAL A 373 -13.38 29.64 10.50
CA VAL A 373 -12.07 30.26 10.68
C VAL A 373 -12.08 31.34 11.75
N LEU A 374 -10.93 31.55 12.38
CA LEU A 374 -10.64 32.72 13.20
C LEU A 374 -9.86 33.74 12.37
N ARG A 375 -10.39 34.96 12.25
CA ARG A 375 -9.74 36.08 11.56
C ARG A 375 -9.74 37.29 12.48
N ASN A 376 -8.56 37.83 12.79
CA ASN A 376 -8.39 38.98 13.70
C ASN A 376 -8.97 38.80 15.13
N GLY A 377 -9.24 37.55 15.53
CA GLY A 377 -9.87 37.20 16.82
C GLY A 377 -11.39 37.01 16.76
N GLU A 378 -12.01 37.13 15.58
CA GLU A 378 -13.44 36.90 15.36
C GLU A 378 -13.66 35.62 14.54
N GLU A 379 -14.68 34.86 14.91
CA GLU A 379 -15.06 33.63 14.20
C GLU A 379 -15.89 33.98 12.95
N HIS A 380 -15.53 33.39 11.83
CA HIS A 380 -16.29 33.46 10.59
C HIS A 380 -16.56 32.04 10.07
N ALA A 381 -17.67 31.89 9.35
CA ALA A 381 -17.99 30.66 8.65
C ALA A 381 -18.14 30.96 7.16
N PHE A 382 -17.45 30.19 6.34
CA PHE A 382 -17.39 30.36 4.90
C PHE A 382 -17.77 29.07 4.19
N THR A 383 -18.52 29.18 3.10
CA THR A 383 -18.80 28.05 2.22
C THR A 383 -17.83 28.10 1.05
N ILE A 384 -17.10 27.02 0.82
CA ILE A 384 -16.09 26.92 -0.23
C ILE A 384 -16.47 25.74 -1.14
N THR A 385 -16.54 25.98 -2.44
CA THR A 385 -16.71 24.90 -3.43
C THR A 385 -15.38 24.18 -3.61
N LEU A 386 -15.42 22.86 -3.59
CA LEU A 386 -14.23 22.03 -3.70
C LEU A 386 -14.08 21.50 -5.11
N GLN A 387 -12.87 21.64 -5.63
CA GLN A 387 -12.48 21.12 -6.93
C GLN A 387 -11.21 20.28 -6.79
N PRO A 388 -11.02 19.31 -7.69
CA PRO A 388 -9.73 18.71 -7.92
C PRO A 388 -8.68 19.78 -8.24
N VAL A 389 -7.44 19.56 -7.80
CA VAL A 389 -6.33 20.38 -8.27
C VAL A 389 -6.12 20.00 -9.73
N LEU A 390 -6.68 20.79 -10.65
CA LEU A 390 -6.51 20.56 -12.07
C LEU A 390 -5.01 20.60 -12.41
N CYS A 391 -4.39 19.43 -12.55
CA CYS A 391 -3.47 19.25 -13.65
C CYS A 391 -4.35 19.36 -14.90
N SER A 392 -4.38 20.55 -15.49
CA SER A 392 -5.01 20.74 -16.80
C SER A 392 -4.64 19.55 -17.68
N PRO A 393 -5.60 18.88 -18.37
CA PRO A 393 -5.27 18.16 -19.57
C PRO A 393 -4.92 19.23 -20.61
N ALA A 394 -3.75 19.83 -20.43
CA ALA A 394 -3.15 20.65 -21.44
C ALA A 394 -2.54 19.67 -22.45
N TRP A 395 -3.29 19.52 -23.54
CA TRP A 395 -2.92 18.97 -24.85
C TRP A 395 -3.23 17.49 -25.09
#